data_AF-A0A535DD44-F1
#
_entry.id   AF-A0A535DD44-F1
#
_cell.length_a   1.000
_cell.length_b   1.000
_cell.length_c   1.000
_cell.angle_alpha   90.00
_cell.angle_beta   90.00
_cell.angle_gamma   90.00
#
_symmetry.space_group_name_H-M   'P 1'
#
loop_
_entity.id
_entity.type
_entity.pdbx_description
1 polymer ?
#
loop_
_entity_poly.entity_id
_entity_poly.type
_entity_poly.pdbx_seq_one_letter_code
_entity_poly.pdbx_strand_id
1 'polypeptide(L)'
;PKRNVIARYRVAGGVMQMDSEEVLLQVIQPNYWHNVNNMVFGPDGLLYVGSGDGGGLYAEYDTNAGQGLDNLLATIFRIDVSPAVGYAIPPSNPFADGSGPHADEIFAYGLRNPYRISFDSLTGELWAGDVGAWDWEEVDKISAGGNYGWSVMEGFTCFNIPDPNGCDKTPYLPPRVAYGHTDGDCAIIGGFVYRGTQMPELDGFYVYGDFCSGRIWALDTTSPDSAPVLLADTPYHISSFAQMPNGELLILTYNNAIYRLGSAPGSGNADCDGAVDSTDALKVLRYSAGLSVSQSEPCTDIGALLPGGVRQGDVNCSGGVDSKDALLILRAVAGLPVAVPAGCPAIKPA
;
A
#
# COMPACT_ATOMS: atom_id res chain seq x y z
N PRO A 1 -18.29 -0.83 -27.50
CA PRO A 1 -16.86 -1.05 -27.13
C PRO A 1 -16.78 -1.28 -25.62
N LYS A 2 -15.86 -2.11 -25.14
CA LYS A 2 -15.57 -2.20 -23.71
C LYS A 2 -14.98 -0.86 -23.27
N ARG A 3 -15.33 -0.39 -22.08
CA ARG A 3 -14.87 0.90 -21.57
C ARG A 3 -14.98 0.96 -20.06
N ASN A 4 -14.06 1.68 -19.45
CA ASN A 4 -14.21 2.20 -18.10
C ASN A 4 -14.92 3.56 -18.16
N VAL A 5 -15.80 3.81 -17.20
CA VAL A 5 -16.58 5.04 -17.11
C VAL A 5 -16.26 5.71 -15.79
N ILE A 6 -15.72 6.92 -15.86
CA ILE A 6 -15.56 7.81 -14.71
C ILE A 6 -16.82 8.67 -14.63
N ALA A 7 -17.56 8.55 -13.54
CA ALA A 7 -18.84 9.22 -13.37
C ALA A 7 -18.93 9.93 -12.02
N ARG A 8 -19.66 11.05 -12.01
CA ARG A 8 -20.00 11.83 -10.83
C ARG A 8 -21.46 11.61 -10.47
N TYR A 9 -21.72 11.45 -9.18
CA TYR A 9 -23.07 11.31 -8.61
C TYR A 9 -23.25 12.30 -7.46
N ARG A 10 -24.47 12.80 -7.28
CA ARG A 10 -24.83 13.63 -6.12
C ARG A 10 -25.25 12.77 -4.94
N VAL A 11 -24.86 13.20 -3.74
CA VAL A 11 -25.33 12.62 -2.49
C VAL A 11 -26.31 13.59 -1.84
N ALA A 12 -27.50 13.10 -1.49
CA ALA A 12 -28.52 13.86 -0.78
C ALA A 12 -29.00 13.05 0.43
N GLY A 13 -28.94 13.63 1.63
CA GLY A 13 -29.31 12.93 2.87
C GLY A 13 -28.49 11.67 3.17
N GLY A 14 -27.23 11.63 2.72
CA GLY A 14 -26.36 10.45 2.86
C GLY A 14 -26.62 9.32 1.85
N VAL A 15 -27.52 9.52 0.88
CA VAL A 15 -27.86 8.54 -0.15
C VAL A 15 -27.39 9.03 -1.50
N MET A 16 -26.67 8.17 -2.24
CA MET A 16 -26.29 8.40 -3.63
C MET A 16 -27.54 8.43 -4.52
N GLN A 17 -27.73 9.52 -5.27
CA GLN A 17 -28.86 9.69 -6.18
C GLN A 17 -28.49 9.09 -7.54
N MET A 18 -28.95 7.88 -7.84
CA MET A 18 -28.52 7.14 -9.04
C MET A 18 -28.91 7.82 -10.36
N ASP A 19 -30.00 8.60 -10.36
CA ASP A 19 -30.47 9.38 -11.52
C ASP A 19 -29.65 10.65 -11.78
N SER A 20 -28.70 10.97 -10.89
CA SER A 20 -27.82 12.13 -11.02
C SER A 20 -26.50 11.83 -11.75
N GLU A 21 -26.36 10.64 -12.35
CA GLU A 21 -25.16 10.24 -13.07
C GLU A 21 -24.75 11.30 -14.10
N GLU A 22 -23.50 11.72 -13.99
CA GLU A 22 -22.81 12.51 -14.99
C GLU A 22 -21.54 11.79 -15.39
N VAL A 23 -21.49 11.33 -16.64
CA VAL A 23 -20.27 10.74 -17.21
C VAL A 23 -19.26 11.86 -17.44
N LEU A 24 -18.14 11.81 -16.73
CA LEU A 24 -17.04 12.75 -16.88
C LEU A 24 -16.12 12.32 -18.02
N LEU A 25 -15.70 11.06 -18.02
CA LEU A 25 -14.66 10.55 -18.92
C LEU A 25 -14.87 9.06 -19.19
N GLN A 26 -14.50 8.61 -20.39
CA GLN A 26 -14.52 7.19 -20.76
C GLN A 26 -13.16 6.76 -21.30
N VAL A 27 -12.62 5.66 -20.75
CA VAL A 27 -11.39 5.03 -21.25
C VAL A 27 -11.80 3.79 -22.04
N ILE A 28 -11.52 3.77 -23.34
CA ILE A 28 -11.82 2.61 -24.20
C ILE A 28 -10.86 1.47 -23.84
N GLN A 29 -11.39 0.26 -23.69
CA GLN A 29 -10.64 -0.90 -23.23
C GLN A 29 -10.51 -1.94 -24.37
N PRO A 30 -9.28 -2.41 -24.67
CA PRO A 30 -9.08 -3.47 -25.66
C PRO A 30 -9.55 -4.84 -25.13
N ASN A 31 -9.36 -5.14 -23.84
CA ASN A 31 -9.79 -6.39 -23.21
C ASN A 31 -10.59 -6.18 -21.90
N TYR A 32 -10.69 -7.23 -21.07
CA TYR A 32 -11.42 -7.25 -19.81
C TYR A 32 -10.50 -7.10 -18.58
N TRP A 33 -9.19 -7.11 -18.80
CA TRP A 33 -8.16 -7.12 -17.77
C TRP A 33 -7.51 -5.74 -17.66
N HIS A 34 -6.86 -5.47 -16.53
CA HIS A 34 -6.08 -4.24 -16.25
C HIS A 34 -6.88 -2.96 -16.55
N ASN A 35 -8.02 -2.84 -15.86
CA ASN A 35 -8.94 -1.72 -16.03
C ASN A 35 -8.46 -0.47 -15.27
N VAL A 36 -9.33 0.52 -15.14
CA VAL A 36 -9.16 1.57 -14.12
C VAL A 36 -9.26 0.92 -12.75
N ASN A 37 -8.26 1.14 -11.89
CA ASN A 37 -8.16 0.48 -10.60
C ASN A 37 -8.53 1.40 -9.45
N ASN A 38 -7.78 2.50 -9.28
CA ASN A 38 -7.88 3.36 -8.11
C ASN A 38 -8.01 4.84 -8.49
N MET A 39 -8.77 5.56 -7.67
CA MET A 39 -9.06 6.98 -7.85
C MET A 39 -8.87 7.69 -6.51
N VAL A 40 -8.09 8.77 -6.50
CA VAL A 40 -7.81 9.56 -5.29
C VAL A 40 -7.79 11.04 -5.62
N PHE A 41 -8.22 11.88 -4.67
CA PHE A 41 -7.98 13.31 -4.77
C PHE A 41 -6.59 13.62 -4.22
N GLY A 42 -5.81 14.37 -4.99
CA GLY A 42 -4.51 14.86 -4.55
C GLY A 42 -4.61 16.02 -3.55
N PRO A 43 -3.48 16.40 -2.93
CA PRO A 43 -3.42 17.57 -2.04
C PRO A 43 -3.71 18.90 -2.78
N ASP A 44 -3.66 18.88 -4.11
CA ASP A 44 -4.05 19.97 -5.01
C ASP A 44 -5.56 20.05 -5.28
N GLY A 45 -6.35 19.10 -4.75
CA GLY A 45 -7.79 19.02 -4.97
C GLY A 45 -8.20 18.46 -6.33
N LEU A 46 -7.24 17.96 -7.12
CA LEU A 46 -7.49 17.36 -8.44
C LEU A 46 -7.71 15.86 -8.31
N LEU A 47 -8.42 15.27 -9.26
CA LEU A 47 -8.69 13.83 -9.28
C LEU A 47 -7.62 13.10 -10.09
N TYR A 48 -6.93 12.16 -9.44
CA TYR A 48 -5.95 11.26 -10.03
C TYR A 48 -6.54 9.87 -10.18
N VAL A 49 -6.29 9.21 -11.31
CA VAL A 49 -6.85 7.90 -11.63
C VAL A 49 -5.77 7.00 -12.22
N GLY A 50 -5.53 5.86 -11.58
CA GLY A 50 -4.68 4.79 -12.12
C GLY A 50 -5.45 3.93 -13.13
N SER A 51 -4.89 3.79 -14.32
CA SER A 51 -5.48 3.09 -15.47
C SER A 51 -4.48 2.10 -16.05
N GLY A 52 -4.82 0.82 -16.06
CA GLY A 52 -3.98 -0.21 -16.64
C GLY A 52 -3.92 -0.18 -18.17
N ASP A 53 -3.03 -0.99 -18.73
CA ASP A 53 -2.78 -1.14 -20.17
C ASP A 53 -3.93 -1.80 -20.96
N GLY A 54 -4.99 -2.24 -20.27
CA GLY A 54 -6.14 -2.93 -20.84
C GLY A 54 -5.92 -4.40 -21.19
N GLY A 55 -4.73 -4.94 -20.94
CA GLY A 55 -4.37 -6.35 -20.90
C GLY A 55 -4.41 -7.16 -22.19
N GLY A 56 -3.98 -8.41 -22.09
CA GLY A 56 -3.90 -9.39 -23.19
C GLY A 56 -2.70 -9.18 -24.10
N LEU A 57 -2.66 -9.89 -25.24
CA LEU A 57 -1.51 -9.87 -26.16
C LEU A 57 -1.16 -8.46 -26.70
N TYR A 58 -2.14 -7.55 -26.77
CA TYR A 58 -1.88 -6.16 -27.13
C TYR A 58 -0.90 -5.52 -26.14
N ALA A 59 -1.16 -5.66 -24.83
CA ALA A 59 -0.34 -5.11 -23.78
C ALA A 59 1.10 -5.63 -23.79
N GLU A 60 1.28 -6.91 -24.12
CA GLU A 60 2.56 -7.59 -24.01
C GLU A 60 3.46 -7.44 -25.24
N TYR A 61 2.89 -7.21 -26.43
CA TYR A 61 3.63 -7.22 -27.70
C TYR A 61 3.56 -5.91 -28.48
N ASP A 62 2.71 -4.95 -28.07
CA ASP A 62 2.68 -3.60 -28.64
C ASP A 62 3.27 -2.62 -27.62
N THR A 63 4.39 -1.99 -27.98
CA THR A 63 5.03 -1.00 -27.12
C THR A 63 4.14 0.22 -26.87
N ASN A 64 3.17 0.50 -27.75
CA ASN A 64 2.21 1.57 -27.56
C ASN A 64 1.27 1.32 -26.38
N ALA A 65 1.18 0.08 -25.87
CA ALA A 65 0.34 -0.24 -24.73
C ALA A 65 0.77 0.44 -23.42
N GLY A 66 2.05 0.82 -23.30
CA GLY A 66 2.52 1.65 -22.19
C GLY A 66 3.30 2.90 -22.59
N GLN A 67 3.82 2.96 -23.82
CA GLN A 67 4.53 4.14 -24.34
C GLN A 67 3.65 5.05 -25.20
N GLY A 68 2.42 4.63 -25.51
CA GLY A 68 1.45 5.43 -26.25
C GLY A 68 0.90 6.56 -25.39
N LEU A 69 0.93 7.77 -25.93
CA LEU A 69 0.39 8.96 -25.26
C LEU A 69 -0.97 9.39 -25.81
N ASP A 70 -1.47 8.73 -26.85
CA ASP A 70 -2.72 9.08 -27.55
C ASP A 70 -4.00 8.52 -26.89
N ASN A 71 -3.84 7.90 -25.73
CA ASN A 71 -4.91 7.31 -24.95
C ASN A 71 -4.56 7.30 -23.45
N LEU A 72 -5.47 6.80 -22.62
CA LEU A 72 -5.34 6.79 -21.15
C LEU A 72 -5.09 5.39 -20.57
N LEU A 73 -4.64 4.44 -21.38
CA LEU A 73 -4.17 3.15 -20.89
C LEU A 73 -2.77 3.30 -20.32
N ALA A 74 -2.38 2.45 -19.36
CA ALA A 74 -1.03 2.43 -18.78
C ALA A 74 -0.57 3.78 -18.18
N THR A 75 -1.51 4.54 -17.62
CA THR A 75 -1.28 5.90 -17.14
C THR A 75 -1.81 6.09 -15.73
N ILE A 76 -1.26 7.10 -15.07
CA ILE A 76 -2.00 7.86 -14.08
C ILE A 76 -2.42 9.16 -14.77
N PHE A 77 -3.72 9.39 -14.88
CA PHE A 77 -4.26 10.62 -15.45
C PHE A 77 -4.87 11.52 -14.38
N ARG A 78 -4.87 12.83 -14.64
CA ARG A 78 -5.29 13.88 -13.70
C ARG A 78 -6.24 14.86 -14.35
N ILE A 79 -7.40 15.05 -13.73
CA ILE A 79 -8.46 15.95 -14.21
C ILE A 79 -8.99 16.86 -13.09
N ASP A 80 -9.46 18.05 -13.45
CA ASP A 80 -10.19 18.95 -12.56
C ASP A 80 -11.70 18.70 -12.69
N VAL A 81 -12.32 18.24 -11.60
CA VAL A 81 -13.76 17.94 -11.53
C VAL A 81 -14.56 19.01 -10.77
N SER A 82 -13.94 20.16 -10.48
CA SER A 82 -14.61 21.32 -9.89
C SER A 82 -15.63 22.02 -10.81
N PRO A 83 -15.54 21.96 -12.16
CA PRO A 83 -16.57 22.51 -13.02
C PRO A 83 -17.94 21.90 -12.77
N ALA A 84 -18.98 22.73 -12.88
CA ALA A 84 -20.37 22.30 -12.66
C ALA A 84 -20.86 21.27 -13.69
N VAL A 85 -20.25 21.25 -14.87
CA VAL A 85 -20.50 20.29 -15.94
C VAL A 85 -19.18 19.82 -16.52
N GLY A 86 -19.02 18.51 -16.66
CA GLY A 86 -17.81 17.87 -17.19
C GLY A 86 -16.60 18.01 -16.28
N TYR A 87 -15.42 17.99 -16.89
CA TYR A 87 -14.13 18.20 -16.25
C TYR A 87 -13.32 19.22 -17.04
N ALA A 88 -12.26 19.74 -16.44
CA ALA A 88 -11.25 20.56 -17.10
C ALA A 88 -9.88 19.87 -17.06
N ILE A 89 -9.03 20.22 -18.02
CA ILE A 89 -7.62 19.84 -18.02
C ILE A 89 -6.86 20.82 -17.11
N PRO A 90 -6.18 20.33 -16.05
CA PRO A 90 -5.30 21.16 -15.26
C PRO A 90 -4.15 21.71 -16.12
N PRO A 91 -3.91 23.03 -16.17
CA PRO A 91 -2.79 23.60 -16.95
C PRO A 91 -1.41 23.15 -16.47
N SER A 92 -1.34 22.57 -15.26
CA SER A 92 -0.12 21.98 -14.70
C SER A 92 0.10 20.53 -15.13
N ASN A 93 -0.76 19.94 -15.96
CA ASN A 93 -0.51 18.62 -16.53
C ASN A 93 0.70 18.69 -17.48
N PRO A 94 1.60 17.68 -17.45
CA PRO A 94 2.80 17.66 -18.28
C PRO A 94 2.54 17.76 -19.79
N PHE A 95 1.38 17.29 -20.24
CA PHE A 95 0.99 17.24 -21.65
C PHE A 95 -0.15 18.20 -22.00
N ALA A 96 -0.52 19.13 -21.09
CA ALA A 96 -1.61 20.09 -21.33
C ALA A 96 -1.19 21.26 -22.22
N ASP A 97 -0.85 20.97 -23.48
CA ASP A 97 -0.53 21.98 -24.48
C ASP A 97 -1.58 22.09 -25.60
N GLY A 98 -2.61 21.22 -25.59
CA GLY A 98 -3.70 21.21 -26.57
C GLY A 98 -3.25 20.91 -27.99
N SER A 99 -2.06 20.34 -28.16
CA SER A 99 -1.42 20.06 -29.43
C SER A 99 -0.92 18.62 -29.50
N GLY A 100 -0.63 18.14 -30.71
CA GLY A 100 -0.10 16.79 -30.89
C GLY A 100 -1.14 15.67 -30.72
N PRO A 101 -0.70 14.41 -30.85
CA PRO A 101 -1.59 13.25 -30.77
C PRO A 101 -1.86 12.80 -29.33
N HIS A 102 -1.29 13.44 -28.30
CA HIS A 102 -1.37 12.97 -26.92
C HIS A 102 -2.63 13.41 -26.19
N ALA A 103 -3.00 12.67 -25.14
CA ALA A 103 -4.08 13.00 -24.24
C ALA A 103 -3.58 13.95 -23.14
N ASP A 104 -4.15 15.16 -23.09
CA ASP A 104 -3.76 16.21 -22.14
C ASP A 104 -4.05 15.84 -20.66
N GLU A 105 -4.87 14.82 -20.42
CA GLU A 105 -5.17 14.30 -19.08
C GLU A 105 -3.98 13.55 -18.44
N ILE A 106 -3.00 13.10 -19.23
CA ILE A 106 -1.90 12.27 -18.73
C ILE A 106 -1.07 13.04 -17.69
N PHE A 107 -0.88 12.44 -16.52
CA PHE A 107 0.03 12.94 -15.48
C PHE A 107 1.32 12.13 -15.42
N ALA A 108 1.24 10.81 -15.56
CA ALA A 108 2.37 9.88 -15.69
C ALA A 108 1.96 8.70 -16.58
N TYR A 109 2.92 8.03 -17.22
CA TYR A 109 2.68 6.96 -18.19
C TYR A 109 3.76 5.87 -18.13
N GLY A 110 3.59 4.80 -18.90
CA GLY A 110 4.51 3.67 -18.89
C GLY A 110 4.38 2.79 -17.65
N LEU A 111 3.19 2.77 -17.03
CA LEU A 111 2.83 1.83 -15.96
C LEU A 111 2.09 0.65 -16.58
N ARG A 112 2.09 -0.53 -15.97
CA ARG A 112 1.32 -1.67 -16.52
C ARG A 112 -0.12 -1.68 -16.04
N ASN A 113 -0.29 -1.78 -14.73
CA ASN A 113 -1.55 -1.87 -14.04
C ASN A 113 -1.41 -1.26 -12.64
N PRO A 114 -1.35 0.09 -12.54
CA PRO A 114 -1.22 0.79 -11.26
C PRO A 114 -2.47 0.55 -10.43
N TYR A 115 -2.45 -0.50 -9.61
CA TYR A 115 -3.62 -1.06 -8.94
C TYR A 115 -4.08 -0.16 -7.79
N ARG A 116 -3.11 0.46 -7.13
CA ARG A 116 -3.35 1.47 -6.11
C ARG A 116 -2.39 2.61 -6.26
N ILE A 117 -2.92 3.81 -6.11
CA ILE A 117 -2.15 5.03 -5.93
C ILE A 117 -2.51 5.67 -4.60
N SER A 118 -1.55 6.29 -3.93
CA SER A 118 -1.83 7.04 -2.71
C SER A 118 -0.86 8.19 -2.55
N PHE A 119 -1.37 9.29 -2.02
CA PHE A 119 -0.55 10.41 -1.62
C PHE A 119 -0.08 10.21 -0.17
N ASP A 120 1.19 10.47 0.08
CA ASP A 120 1.64 10.72 1.44
C ASP A 120 1.00 12.02 1.95
N SER A 121 0.23 11.92 3.02
CA SER A 121 -0.50 13.04 3.60
C SER A 121 0.40 14.14 4.17
N LEU A 122 1.67 13.84 4.45
CA LEU A 122 2.63 14.82 4.95
C LEU A 122 3.39 15.52 3.82
N THR A 123 3.93 14.77 2.86
CA THR A 123 4.82 15.32 1.83
C THR A 123 4.11 15.65 0.51
N GLY A 124 2.93 15.08 0.26
CA GLY A 124 2.23 15.18 -1.01
C GLY A 124 2.84 14.33 -2.13
N GLU A 125 3.78 13.44 -1.81
CA GLU A 125 4.37 12.52 -2.79
C GLU A 125 3.37 11.43 -3.18
N LEU A 126 3.28 11.13 -4.48
CA LEU A 126 2.41 10.09 -5.02
C LEU A 126 3.18 8.77 -5.13
N TRP A 127 2.59 7.70 -4.61
CA TRP A 127 3.13 6.34 -4.65
C TRP A 127 2.15 5.43 -5.38
N ALA A 128 2.68 4.43 -6.09
CA ALA A 128 1.89 3.41 -6.76
C ALA A 128 2.38 2.00 -6.41
N GLY A 129 1.44 1.06 -6.30
CA GLY A 129 1.73 -0.36 -6.52
C GLY A 129 1.31 -0.72 -7.94
N ASP A 130 2.27 -1.12 -8.77
CA ASP A 130 2.07 -1.46 -10.18
C ASP A 130 2.23 -2.96 -10.40
N VAL A 131 1.15 -3.61 -10.85
CA VAL A 131 1.13 -5.05 -11.09
C VAL A 131 1.82 -5.33 -12.41
N GLY A 132 2.98 -5.97 -12.35
CA GLY A 132 3.75 -6.34 -13.54
C GLY A 132 3.19 -7.58 -14.24
N ALA A 133 3.90 -8.04 -15.27
CA ALA A 133 3.42 -9.06 -16.19
C ALA A 133 3.66 -10.48 -15.69
N TRP A 134 4.86 -10.99 -15.96
CA TRP A 134 5.18 -12.40 -15.73
C TRP A 134 6.25 -12.57 -14.65
N ASP A 135 7.05 -11.53 -14.42
CA ASP A 135 8.31 -11.68 -13.68
C ASP A 135 8.40 -10.77 -12.46
N TRP A 136 7.80 -9.58 -12.48
CA TRP A 136 8.02 -8.59 -11.42
C TRP A 136 6.75 -7.87 -10.97
N GLU A 137 6.73 -7.51 -9.70
CA GLU A 137 5.76 -6.60 -9.08
C GLU A 137 6.48 -5.34 -8.59
N GLU A 138 5.87 -4.17 -8.72
CA GLU A 138 6.59 -2.89 -8.57
C GLU A 138 5.96 -1.92 -7.57
N VAL A 139 6.82 -1.19 -6.84
CA VAL A 139 6.45 0.03 -6.12
C VAL A 139 7.12 1.21 -6.80
N ASP A 140 6.32 2.20 -7.19
CA ASP A 140 6.82 3.40 -7.87
C ASP A 140 6.57 4.66 -7.08
N LYS A 141 7.56 5.57 -7.13
CA LYS A 141 7.37 6.97 -6.73
C LYS A 141 6.99 7.77 -7.97
N ILE A 142 5.74 8.20 -8.01
CA ILE A 142 5.14 8.82 -9.18
C ILE A 142 5.50 10.30 -9.27
N SER A 143 5.94 10.74 -10.46
CA SER A 143 6.29 12.12 -10.76
C SER A 143 5.57 12.61 -12.01
N ALA A 144 5.30 13.91 -12.07
CA ALA A 144 4.64 14.53 -13.21
C ALA A 144 5.51 14.38 -14.47
N GLY A 145 4.94 13.76 -15.51
CA GLY A 145 5.59 13.48 -16.80
C GLY A 145 6.51 12.25 -16.76
N GLY A 146 6.53 11.52 -15.64
CA GLY A 146 7.34 10.32 -15.49
C GLY A 146 6.90 9.21 -16.45
N ASN A 147 7.89 8.55 -17.05
CA ASN A 147 7.73 7.35 -17.86
C ASN A 147 8.26 6.15 -17.09
N TYR A 148 7.42 5.19 -16.71
CA TYR A 148 7.78 4.03 -15.90
C TYR A 148 8.18 2.81 -16.73
N GLY A 149 8.25 2.97 -18.06
CA GLY A 149 8.93 2.05 -18.95
C GLY A 149 8.12 0.87 -19.48
N TRP A 150 6.95 0.54 -18.94
CA TRP A 150 6.06 -0.46 -19.54
C TRP A 150 5.67 -0.05 -20.98
N SER A 151 5.63 -0.93 -21.98
CA SER A 151 5.94 -2.37 -21.98
C SER A 151 7.35 -2.69 -22.51
N VAL A 152 8.31 -1.78 -22.32
CA VAL A 152 9.73 -1.99 -22.61
C VAL A 152 10.49 -2.50 -21.38
N MET A 153 10.06 -2.09 -20.19
CA MET A 153 10.62 -2.48 -18.89
C MET A 153 9.59 -3.27 -18.08
N GLU A 154 10.09 -4.21 -17.29
CA GLU A 154 9.37 -4.86 -16.18
C GLU A 154 10.39 -5.03 -15.04
N GLY A 155 10.09 -4.41 -13.89
CA GLY A 155 10.99 -4.20 -12.79
C GLY A 155 12.24 -3.43 -13.20
N PHE A 156 13.41 -3.98 -12.85
CA PHE A 156 14.71 -3.42 -13.25
C PHE A 156 15.23 -3.95 -14.59
N THR A 157 14.43 -4.74 -15.31
CA THR A 157 14.84 -5.51 -16.50
C THR A 157 14.03 -5.17 -17.73
N CYS A 158 14.61 -5.41 -18.91
CA CYS A 158 13.91 -5.26 -20.17
C CYS A 158 12.88 -6.37 -20.36
N PHE A 159 11.67 -6.00 -20.70
CA PHE A 159 10.56 -6.91 -20.91
C PHE A 159 10.58 -7.54 -22.30
N ASN A 160 10.21 -8.83 -22.38
CA ASN A 160 9.89 -9.53 -23.62
C ASN A 160 10.97 -9.46 -24.72
N ILE A 161 12.25 -9.45 -24.32
CA ILE A 161 13.40 -9.54 -25.23
C ILE A 161 14.39 -10.64 -24.79
N PRO A 162 15.19 -11.23 -25.72
CA PRO A 162 16.09 -12.34 -25.39
C PRO A 162 17.19 -12.01 -24.37
N ASP A 163 17.63 -10.75 -24.31
CA ASP A 163 18.59 -10.25 -23.32
C ASP A 163 17.89 -9.22 -22.42
N PRO A 164 17.52 -9.57 -21.16
CA PRO A 164 16.87 -8.66 -20.21
C PRO A 164 17.70 -7.43 -19.83
N ASN A 165 18.96 -7.33 -20.24
CA ASN A 165 19.82 -6.15 -20.07
C ASN A 165 20.12 -5.42 -21.39
N GLY A 166 19.55 -5.89 -22.50
CA GLY A 166 19.92 -5.47 -23.85
C GLY A 166 19.19 -4.24 -24.39
N CYS A 167 18.22 -3.69 -23.68
CA CYS A 167 17.49 -2.48 -24.08
C CYS A 167 18.08 -1.20 -23.46
N ASP A 168 17.85 -0.06 -24.12
CA ASP A 168 18.09 1.25 -23.51
C ASP A 168 17.01 1.49 -22.44
N LYS A 169 17.46 1.70 -21.20
CA LYS A 169 16.59 1.97 -20.06
C LYS A 169 16.26 3.47 -19.92
N THR A 170 16.83 4.31 -20.77
CA THR A 170 16.52 5.74 -20.84
C THR A 170 15.34 5.94 -21.80
N PRO A 171 14.33 6.77 -21.46
CA PRO A 171 14.23 7.72 -20.35
C PRO A 171 13.42 7.19 -19.14
N TYR A 172 13.40 5.88 -18.91
CA TYR A 172 12.48 5.27 -17.93
C TYR A 172 12.94 5.52 -16.48
N LEU A 173 11.98 5.90 -15.64
CA LEU A 173 12.18 6.00 -14.21
C LEU A 173 12.10 4.60 -13.60
N PRO A 174 13.11 4.16 -12.83
CA PRO A 174 13.09 2.84 -12.24
C PRO A 174 12.12 2.77 -11.06
N PRO A 175 11.57 1.58 -10.76
CA PRO A 175 10.79 1.39 -9.56
C PRO A 175 11.66 1.55 -8.31
N ARG A 176 11.01 1.87 -7.19
CA ARG A 176 11.65 1.90 -5.87
C ARG A 176 11.94 0.49 -5.36
N VAL A 177 11.07 -0.45 -5.70
CA VAL A 177 11.18 -1.88 -5.36
C VAL A 177 10.62 -2.68 -6.51
N ALA A 178 11.29 -3.78 -6.85
CA ALA A 178 10.74 -4.85 -7.66
C ALA A 178 10.97 -6.20 -6.95
N TYR A 179 9.96 -7.06 -6.92
CA TYR A 179 10.08 -8.43 -6.41
C TYR A 179 9.37 -9.41 -7.36
N GLY A 180 9.89 -10.63 -7.45
CA GLY A 180 9.40 -11.62 -8.41
C GLY A 180 8.44 -12.64 -7.80
N HIS A 181 7.88 -13.51 -8.65
CA HIS A 181 6.83 -14.45 -8.26
C HIS A 181 7.33 -15.76 -7.62
N THR A 182 8.62 -15.86 -7.29
CA THR A 182 9.26 -17.14 -6.91
C THR A 182 8.81 -17.69 -5.55
N ASP A 183 8.36 -16.82 -4.64
CA ASP A 183 8.02 -17.19 -3.27
C ASP A 183 6.49 -17.19 -3.02
N GLY A 184 5.69 -17.37 -4.08
CA GLY A 184 4.23 -17.37 -4.02
C GLY A 184 3.58 -15.99 -4.13
N ASP A 185 4.38 -14.95 -4.41
CA ASP A 185 3.90 -13.62 -4.79
C ASP A 185 3.34 -13.63 -6.23
N CYS A 186 2.41 -12.72 -6.53
CA CYS A 186 1.82 -12.69 -7.87
C CYS A 186 1.16 -11.37 -8.29
N ALA A 187 0.89 -10.46 -7.34
CA ALA A 187 0.16 -9.24 -7.62
C ALA A 187 0.29 -8.27 -6.44
N ILE A 188 1.06 -7.20 -6.63
CA ILE A 188 1.12 -6.12 -5.66
C ILE A 188 -0.23 -5.39 -5.58
N ILE A 189 -0.66 -5.11 -4.35
CA ILE A 189 -1.86 -4.32 -4.08
C ILE A 189 -1.55 -2.83 -3.89
N GLY A 190 -0.27 -2.51 -3.67
CA GLY A 190 0.20 -1.21 -3.19
C GLY A 190 -0.22 -0.95 -1.74
N GLY A 191 -0.11 0.29 -1.28
CA GLY A 191 -0.65 0.69 0.02
C GLY A 191 -0.52 2.18 0.29
N PHE A 192 0.00 2.55 1.46
CA PHE A 192 0.07 3.93 1.95
C PHE A 192 1.37 4.20 2.68
N VAL A 193 1.84 5.45 2.63
CA VAL A 193 2.85 5.92 3.58
C VAL A 193 2.20 6.01 4.96
N TYR A 194 2.76 5.28 5.92
CA TYR A 194 2.26 5.25 7.29
C TYR A 194 2.58 6.56 7.99
N ARG A 195 1.54 7.17 8.58
CA ARG A 195 1.58 8.45 9.31
C ARG A 195 0.78 8.37 10.63
N GLY A 196 0.52 7.15 11.09
CA GLY A 196 -0.15 6.88 12.36
C GLY A 196 0.79 7.05 13.54
N THR A 197 0.24 6.99 14.75
CA THR A 197 1.01 7.20 15.98
C THR A 197 1.21 5.94 16.80
N GLN A 198 0.50 4.85 16.49
CA GLN A 198 0.63 3.57 17.21
C GLN A 198 1.89 2.78 16.82
N MET A 199 2.47 3.03 15.65
CA MET A 199 3.71 2.40 15.17
C MET A 199 4.68 3.48 14.67
N PRO A 200 5.23 4.33 15.56
CA PRO A 200 6.07 5.46 15.17
C PRO A 200 7.33 5.06 14.39
N GLU A 201 7.79 3.81 14.50
CA GLU A 201 8.87 3.26 13.68
C GLU A 201 8.55 3.14 12.19
N LEU A 202 7.26 3.12 11.82
CA LEU A 202 6.81 3.10 10.45
C LEU A 202 6.52 4.49 9.91
N ASP A 203 6.69 5.56 10.70
CA ASP A 203 6.48 6.91 10.19
C ASP A 203 7.36 7.16 8.96
N GLY A 204 6.72 7.47 7.84
CA GLY A 204 7.42 7.67 6.56
C GLY A 204 7.78 6.38 5.82
N PHE A 205 7.32 5.21 6.27
CA PHE A 205 7.44 3.98 5.48
C PHE A 205 6.20 3.77 4.60
N TYR A 206 6.40 3.45 3.33
CA TYR A 206 5.34 2.98 2.45
C TYR A 206 5.04 1.52 2.78
N VAL A 207 3.88 1.27 3.39
CA VAL A 207 3.40 -0.07 3.71
C VAL A 207 2.56 -0.59 2.56
N TYR A 208 2.90 -1.75 2.02
CA TYR A 208 2.24 -2.39 0.88
C TYR A 208 2.17 -3.90 1.06
N GLY A 209 1.39 -4.59 0.24
CA GLY A 209 1.29 -6.05 0.31
C GLY A 209 0.98 -6.71 -1.02
N ASP A 210 1.10 -8.03 -1.03
CA ASP A 210 0.83 -8.90 -2.18
C ASP A 210 -0.48 -9.67 -1.99
N PHE A 211 -1.23 -9.83 -3.07
CA PHE A 211 -2.51 -10.53 -3.08
C PHE A 211 -2.39 -12.02 -2.83
N CYS A 212 -1.44 -12.71 -3.48
CA CYS A 212 -1.34 -14.17 -3.44
C CYS A 212 -0.69 -14.66 -2.16
N SER A 213 0.44 -14.07 -1.79
CA SER A 213 1.19 -14.52 -0.62
C SER A 213 0.60 -14.00 0.69
N GLY A 214 -0.13 -12.89 0.66
CA GLY A 214 -0.62 -12.22 1.86
C GLY A 214 0.48 -11.55 2.68
N ARG A 215 1.67 -11.41 2.11
CA ARG A 215 2.78 -10.70 2.75
C ARG A 215 2.58 -9.19 2.72
N ILE A 216 3.07 -8.54 3.76
CA ILE A 216 3.04 -7.10 3.96
C ILE A 216 4.46 -6.63 4.24
N TRP A 217 4.91 -5.62 3.51
CA TRP A 217 6.21 -5.01 3.67
C TRP A 217 6.10 -3.52 3.97
N ALA A 218 7.20 -2.98 4.47
CA ALA A 218 7.42 -1.55 4.65
C ALA A 218 8.69 -1.13 3.92
N LEU A 219 8.59 -0.11 3.07
CA LEU A 219 9.70 0.52 2.37
C LEU A 219 9.97 1.90 2.96
N ASP A 220 11.20 2.19 3.35
CA ASP A 220 11.58 3.53 3.82
C ASP A 220 11.52 4.53 2.64
N THR A 221 10.63 5.53 2.72
CA THR A 221 10.46 6.52 1.65
C THR A 221 11.57 7.57 1.63
N THR A 222 12.33 7.70 2.72
CA THR A 222 13.39 8.70 2.90
C THR A 222 14.75 8.20 2.42
N SER A 223 14.89 6.89 2.21
CA SER A 223 16.14 6.24 1.84
C SER A 223 16.02 5.54 0.47
N PRO A 224 16.59 6.13 -0.61
CA PRO A 224 16.52 5.56 -1.95
C PRO A 224 17.06 4.12 -2.07
N ASP A 225 18.01 3.73 -1.25
CA ASP A 225 18.65 2.41 -1.37
C ASP A 225 18.18 1.42 -0.30
N SER A 226 17.15 1.76 0.49
CA SER A 226 16.64 0.86 1.52
C SER A 226 15.95 -0.36 0.90
N ALA A 227 16.32 -1.56 1.38
CA ALA A 227 15.54 -2.75 1.13
C ALA A 227 14.22 -2.71 1.94
N PRO A 228 13.12 -3.26 1.39
CA PRO A 228 11.88 -3.43 2.14
C PRO A 228 12.06 -4.36 3.34
N VAL A 229 11.32 -4.08 4.40
CA VAL A 229 11.23 -4.92 5.60
C VAL A 229 9.92 -5.68 5.57
N LEU A 230 9.96 -7.01 5.69
CA LEU A 230 8.75 -7.82 5.86
C LEU A 230 8.13 -7.53 7.24
N LEU A 231 6.90 -7.04 7.25
CA LEU A 231 6.14 -6.76 8.48
C LEU A 231 5.30 -7.96 8.91
N ALA A 232 4.66 -8.63 7.96
CA ALA A 232 3.79 -9.76 8.23
C ALA A 232 3.75 -10.73 7.05
N ASP A 233 3.62 -12.02 7.38
CA ASP A 233 3.33 -13.11 6.44
C ASP A 233 2.00 -13.73 6.88
N THR A 234 0.94 -13.45 6.13
CA THR A 234 -0.43 -13.77 6.53
C THR A 234 -1.04 -14.80 5.60
N PRO A 235 -1.96 -15.66 6.07
CA PRO A 235 -2.64 -16.62 5.20
C PRO A 235 -3.78 -15.97 4.38
N TYR A 236 -3.82 -14.64 4.28
CA TYR A 236 -4.96 -13.91 3.73
C TYR A 236 -4.62 -13.29 2.38
N HIS A 237 -5.53 -13.43 1.42
CA HIS A 237 -5.42 -12.66 0.18
C HIS A 237 -5.78 -11.20 0.43
N ILE A 238 -4.75 -10.35 0.47
CA ILE A 238 -4.89 -8.91 0.65
C ILE A 238 -5.45 -8.32 -0.63
N SER A 239 -6.50 -7.53 -0.52
CA SER A 239 -7.18 -6.94 -1.67
C SER A 239 -7.08 -5.43 -1.71
N SER A 240 -6.95 -4.81 -0.55
CA SER A 240 -6.89 -3.36 -0.45
C SER A 240 -6.31 -2.94 0.88
N PHE A 241 -5.80 -1.71 0.91
CA PHE A 241 -5.50 -0.99 2.13
C PHE A 241 -6.44 0.23 2.24
N ALA A 242 -6.60 0.76 3.44
CA ALA A 242 -7.19 2.08 3.66
C ALA A 242 -6.43 2.81 4.76
N GLN A 243 -6.39 4.13 4.69
CA GLN A 243 -5.84 4.97 5.75
C GLN A 243 -6.97 5.64 6.51
N MET A 244 -6.94 5.54 7.84
CA MET A 244 -7.86 6.25 8.72
C MET A 244 -7.42 7.71 8.89
N PRO A 245 -8.32 8.63 9.30
CA PRO A 245 -7.97 10.05 9.49
C PRO A 245 -6.82 10.32 10.46
N ASN A 246 -6.53 9.39 11.36
CA ASN A 246 -5.40 9.45 12.30
C ASN A 246 -4.11 8.82 11.75
N GLY A 247 -4.03 8.53 10.45
CA GLY A 247 -2.82 8.00 9.79
C GLY A 247 -2.60 6.49 9.90
N GLU A 248 -3.41 5.82 10.72
CA GLU A 248 -3.37 4.37 10.91
C GLU A 248 -3.93 3.62 9.70
N LEU A 249 -3.46 2.38 9.49
CA LEU A 249 -3.80 1.60 8.31
C LEU A 249 -4.77 0.46 8.62
N LEU A 250 -5.71 0.27 7.69
CA LEU A 250 -6.59 -0.88 7.61
C LEU A 250 -6.20 -1.73 6.40
N ILE A 251 -6.38 -3.04 6.53
CA ILE A 251 -6.12 -4.05 5.50
C ILE A 251 -7.43 -4.77 5.21
N LEU A 252 -7.80 -4.83 3.94
CA LEU A 252 -9.02 -5.48 3.47
C LEU A 252 -8.65 -6.76 2.72
N THR A 253 -9.35 -7.83 3.01
CA THR A 253 -9.00 -9.18 2.55
C THR A 253 -10.20 -9.91 1.96
N TYR A 254 -9.96 -10.86 1.06
CA TYR A 254 -11.02 -11.64 0.38
C TYR A 254 -11.75 -12.64 1.29
N ASN A 255 -11.36 -12.76 2.54
CA ASN A 255 -12.11 -13.50 3.56
C ASN A 255 -13.27 -12.68 4.17
N ASN A 256 -13.66 -11.56 3.54
CA ASN A 256 -14.69 -10.63 4.00
C ASN A 256 -14.38 -9.96 5.36
N ALA A 257 -13.11 -9.67 5.61
CA ALA A 257 -12.68 -9.00 6.83
C ALA A 257 -11.91 -7.71 6.56
N ILE A 258 -11.94 -6.83 7.56
CA ILE A 258 -11.12 -5.63 7.65
C ILE A 258 -10.27 -5.77 8.91
N TYR A 259 -8.96 -5.77 8.74
CA TYR A 259 -7.98 -5.79 9.81
C TYR A 259 -7.41 -4.39 10.01
N ARG A 260 -6.95 -4.10 11.22
CA ARG A 260 -6.11 -2.94 11.49
C ARG A 260 -4.66 -3.42 11.54
N LEU A 261 -3.77 -2.72 10.84
CA LEU A 261 -2.33 -2.95 11.01
C LEU A 261 -1.94 -2.46 12.40
N GLY A 262 -1.22 -3.29 13.15
CA GLY A 262 -0.79 -2.97 14.50
C GLY A 262 0.46 -3.76 14.86
N SER A 263 1.12 -3.33 15.93
CA SER A 263 2.29 -4.01 16.47
C SER A 263 1.99 -5.46 16.81
N ALA A 264 2.95 -6.34 16.50
CA ALA A 264 2.81 -7.74 16.79
C ALA A 264 2.53 -7.95 18.30
N PRO A 265 1.59 -8.84 18.62
CA PRO A 265 1.29 -9.14 20.01
C PRO A 265 2.44 -9.95 20.64
N GLY A 266 2.82 -9.59 21.88
CA GLY A 266 4.13 -9.93 22.47
C GLY A 266 5.16 -8.79 22.46
N SER A 267 4.83 -7.62 21.91
CA SER A 267 5.67 -6.40 21.96
C SER A 267 5.74 -5.71 23.34
N GLY A 268 5.12 -6.31 24.36
CA GLY A 268 5.03 -5.75 25.71
C GLY A 268 3.76 -4.95 25.99
N ASN A 269 2.92 -4.69 24.99
CA ASN A 269 1.61 -4.07 25.18
C ASN A 269 0.59 -5.16 25.58
N ALA A 270 0.40 -5.35 26.87
CA ALA A 270 -0.42 -6.40 27.45
C ALA A 270 -1.91 -6.04 27.47
N ASP A 271 -2.26 -4.75 27.45
CA ASP A 271 -3.65 -4.29 27.53
C ASP A 271 -4.23 -3.68 26.26
N CYS A 272 -3.42 -3.62 25.21
CA CYS A 272 -3.76 -3.13 23.88
C CYS A 272 -4.18 -1.64 23.85
N ASP A 273 -3.74 -0.82 24.81
CA ASP A 273 -4.06 0.62 24.83
C ASP A 273 -3.17 1.48 23.90
N GLY A 274 -2.22 0.84 23.22
CA GLY A 274 -1.26 1.46 22.31
C GLY A 274 0.07 1.88 22.96
N ALA A 275 0.20 1.86 24.29
CA ALA A 275 1.46 2.12 24.99
C ALA A 275 2.12 0.80 25.45
N VAL A 276 3.43 0.84 25.69
CA VAL A 276 4.15 -0.18 26.47
C VAL A 276 4.72 0.52 27.68
N ASP A 277 4.11 0.31 28.84
CA ASP A 277 4.44 1.03 30.07
C ASP A 277 4.47 0.11 31.30
N SER A 278 4.62 0.71 32.49
CA SER A 278 4.65 -0.04 33.74
C SER A 278 3.32 -0.75 34.08
N THR A 279 2.21 -0.29 33.50
CA THR A 279 0.88 -0.89 33.62
C THR A 279 0.84 -2.23 32.92
N ASP A 280 1.44 -2.36 31.73
CA ASP A 280 1.53 -3.63 31.02
C ASP A 280 2.28 -4.69 31.81
N ALA A 281 3.45 -4.30 32.35
CA ALA A 281 4.24 -5.18 33.19
C ALA A 281 3.45 -5.64 34.42
N LEU A 282 2.69 -4.72 35.05
CA LEU A 282 1.84 -5.06 36.18
C LEU A 282 0.74 -6.06 35.77
N LYS A 283 0.14 -5.90 34.58
CA LYS A 283 -0.90 -6.81 34.07
C LYS A 283 -0.35 -8.21 33.78
N VAL A 284 0.81 -8.31 33.15
CA VAL A 284 1.52 -9.58 32.94
C VAL A 284 1.87 -10.23 34.29
N LEU A 285 2.36 -9.46 35.26
CA LEU A 285 2.69 -9.99 36.58
C LEU A 285 1.45 -10.50 37.33
N ARG A 286 0.34 -9.75 37.28
CA ARG A 286 -0.94 -10.18 37.86
C ARG A 286 -1.44 -11.48 37.23
N TYR A 287 -1.40 -11.58 35.91
CA TYR A 287 -1.74 -12.80 35.19
C TYR A 287 -0.87 -13.98 35.67
N SER A 288 0.46 -13.81 35.71
CA SER A 288 1.39 -14.86 36.15
C SER A 288 1.15 -15.32 37.59
N ALA A 289 0.58 -14.45 38.43
CA ALA A 289 0.20 -14.73 39.81
C ALA A 289 -1.23 -15.31 39.97
N GLY A 290 -1.96 -15.52 38.86
CA GLY A 290 -3.35 -16.00 38.88
C GLY A 290 -4.35 -14.95 39.39
N LEU A 291 -3.99 -13.67 39.35
CA LEU A 291 -4.87 -12.56 39.73
C LEU A 291 -5.68 -12.08 38.53
N SER A 292 -6.85 -11.49 38.79
CA SER A 292 -7.66 -10.87 37.75
C SER A 292 -6.93 -9.73 37.05
N VAL A 293 -7.09 -9.64 35.73
CA VAL A 293 -6.53 -8.60 34.87
C VAL A 293 -7.67 -7.91 34.12
N SER A 294 -7.56 -6.60 33.94
CA SER A 294 -8.47 -5.82 33.08
C SER A 294 -7.69 -5.32 31.86
N GLN A 295 -8.21 -5.59 30.66
CA GLN A 295 -7.64 -5.14 29.39
C GLN A 295 -8.61 -4.18 28.68
N SER A 296 -8.10 -3.35 27.77
CA SER A 296 -8.92 -2.44 26.97
C SER A 296 -9.46 -3.19 25.76
N GLU A 297 -10.76 -3.46 25.74
CA GLU A 297 -11.35 -4.19 24.62
C GLU A 297 -11.39 -3.36 23.32
N PRO A 298 -11.11 -3.95 22.14
CA PRO A 298 -10.81 -5.36 21.90
C PRO A 298 -9.32 -5.69 22.16
N CYS A 299 -9.04 -6.57 23.11
CA CYS A 299 -7.68 -7.07 23.36
C CYS A 299 -7.70 -8.59 23.51
N THR A 300 -6.71 -9.26 22.94
CA THR A 300 -6.56 -10.70 23.16
C THR A 300 -6.21 -10.96 24.62
N ASP A 301 -6.85 -11.94 25.26
CA ASP A 301 -6.55 -12.30 26.64
C ASP A 301 -5.07 -12.66 26.84
N ILE A 302 -4.45 -12.17 27.92
CA ILE A 302 -3.08 -12.57 28.30
C ILE A 302 -2.99 -14.11 28.38
N GLY A 303 -1.96 -14.68 27.77
CA GLY A 303 -1.73 -16.13 27.69
C GLY A 303 -2.44 -16.84 26.52
N ALA A 304 -3.41 -16.21 25.87
CA ALA A 304 -4.00 -16.74 24.65
C ALA A 304 -2.98 -16.72 23.50
N LEU A 305 -3.10 -17.68 22.58
CA LEU A 305 -2.26 -17.77 21.40
C LEU A 305 -2.66 -16.71 20.39
N LEU A 306 -1.64 -16.06 19.84
CA LEU A 306 -1.78 -14.99 18.86
C LEU A 306 -1.47 -15.50 17.44
N PRO A 307 -1.93 -14.79 16.40
CA PRO A 307 -1.40 -14.99 15.05
C PRO A 307 0.13 -14.86 15.07
N GLY A 308 0.84 -15.89 14.61
CA GLY A 308 2.31 -15.98 14.71
C GLY A 308 2.83 -16.91 15.81
N GLY A 309 1.95 -17.50 16.64
CA GLY A 309 2.30 -18.60 17.55
C GLY A 309 2.87 -18.18 18.92
N VAL A 310 3.06 -16.87 19.16
CA VAL A 310 3.45 -16.31 20.46
C VAL A 310 2.19 -16.13 21.33
N ARG A 311 2.34 -16.07 22.65
CA ARG A 311 1.22 -15.80 23.59
C ARG A 311 1.15 -14.33 23.96
N GLN A 312 -0.05 -13.79 24.17
CA GLN A 312 -0.20 -12.41 24.63
C GLN A 312 0.48 -12.23 25.99
N GLY A 313 1.39 -11.27 26.07
CA GLY A 313 2.23 -11.01 27.25
C GLY A 313 3.52 -11.84 27.33
N ASP A 314 3.78 -12.76 26.39
CA ASP A 314 5.08 -13.43 26.25
C ASP A 314 5.99 -12.57 25.37
N VAL A 315 6.89 -11.83 26.00
CA VAL A 315 7.73 -10.81 25.33
C VAL A 315 9.15 -11.31 25.06
N ASN A 316 9.46 -12.52 25.53
CA ASN A 316 10.72 -13.20 25.28
C ASN A 316 10.55 -14.45 24.40
N CYS A 317 9.35 -14.71 23.91
CA CYS A 317 9.00 -15.83 23.03
C CYS A 317 9.40 -17.19 23.63
N SER A 318 9.32 -17.33 24.95
CA SER A 318 9.63 -18.59 25.64
C SER A 318 8.51 -19.63 25.53
N GLY A 319 7.32 -19.23 25.06
CA GLY A 319 6.12 -20.05 25.00
C GLY A 319 5.26 -20.00 26.27
N GLY A 320 5.70 -19.25 27.28
CA GLY A 320 5.00 -19.02 28.54
C GLY A 320 4.89 -17.52 28.84
N VAL A 321 3.89 -17.15 29.65
CA VAL A 321 3.72 -15.79 30.15
C VAL A 321 4.01 -15.80 31.64
N ASP A 322 5.14 -15.25 32.05
CA ASP A 322 5.62 -15.31 33.42
C ASP A 322 6.24 -13.98 33.91
N SER A 323 6.74 -14.00 35.15
CA SER A 323 7.33 -12.81 35.78
C SER A 323 8.55 -12.22 35.05
N LYS A 324 9.25 -13.00 34.23
CA LYS A 324 10.37 -12.52 33.40
C LYS A 324 9.85 -11.61 32.30
N ASP A 325 8.69 -11.90 31.74
CA ASP A 325 8.08 -11.04 30.73
C ASP A 325 7.76 -9.66 31.29
N ALA A 326 7.10 -9.63 32.45
CA ALA A 326 6.85 -8.39 33.18
C ALA A 326 8.14 -7.62 33.50
N LEU A 327 9.20 -8.32 33.90
CA LEU A 327 10.49 -7.71 34.18
C LEU A 327 11.13 -7.11 32.92
N LEU A 328 11.05 -7.78 31.78
CA LEU A 328 11.61 -7.29 30.52
C LEU A 328 10.86 -6.04 30.04
N ILE A 329 9.53 -5.99 30.21
CA ILE A 329 8.73 -4.78 29.98
C ILE A 329 9.21 -3.64 30.89
N LEU A 330 9.31 -3.86 32.20
CA LEU A 330 9.80 -2.82 33.14
C LEU A 330 11.21 -2.34 32.82
N ARG A 331 12.10 -3.25 32.42
CA ARG A 331 13.46 -2.89 32.02
C ARG A 331 13.44 -2.00 30.79
N ALA A 332 12.66 -2.37 29.78
CA ALA A 332 12.50 -1.55 28.58
C ALA A 332 11.99 -0.16 28.99
N VAL A 333 10.91 -0.09 29.76
CA VAL A 333 10.28 1.17 30.23
C VAL A 333 11.24 2.04 31.03
N ALA A 334 12.15 1.43 31.80
CA ALA A 334 13.19 2.13 32.54
C ALA A 334 14.40 2.57 31.67
N GLY A 335 14.37 2.36 30.36
CA GLY A 335 15.48 2.64 29.45
C GLY A 335 16.69 1.71 29.64
N LEU A 336 16.49 0.56 30.28
CA LEU A 336 17.54 -0.42 30.50
C LEU A 336 17.66 -1.35 29.29
N PRO A 337 18.87 -1.83 28.94
CA PRO A 337 19.04 -2.77 27.85
C PRO A 337 18.20 -4.04 28.05
N VAL A 338 17.48 -4.43 26.99
CA VAL A 338 16.68 -5.65 26.91
C VAL A 338 17.18 -6.47 25.73
N ALA A 339 17.48 -7.74 25.97
CA ALA A 339 17.82 -8.69 24.92
C ALA A 339 16.69 -9.71 24.82
N VAL A 340 16.05 -9.77 23.66
CA VAL A 340 15.06 -10.80 23.32
C VAL A 340 15.69 -11.80 22.34
N PRO A 341 15.24 -13.07 22.30
CA PRO A 341 15.73 -14.04 21.33
C PRO A 341 15.57 -13.57 19.89
N ALA A 342 16.45 -14.02 18.99
CA ALA A 342 16.36 -13.70 17.57
C ALA A 342 15.01 -14.18 16.99
N GLY A 343 14.32 -13.29 16.26
CA GLY A 343 12.97 -13.54 15.74
C GLY A 343 11.83 -13.20 16.70
N CYS A 344 12.13 -12.83 17.94
CA CYS A 344 11.11 -12.33 18.88
C CYS A 344 10.87 -10.83 18.68
N PRO A 345 9.61 -10.34 18.76
CA PRO A 345 9.34 -8.91 18.71
C PRO A 345 10.12 -8.13 19.77
N ALA A 346 10.67 -6.99 19.39
CA ALA A 346 11.33 -6.10 20.35
C ALA A 346 10.29 -5.46 21.28
N ILE A 347 10.65 -5.30 22.56
CA ILE A 347 9.86 -4.55 23.53
C ILE A 347 10.19 -3.07 23.37
N LYS A 348 9.20 -2.26 22.98
CA LYS A 348 9.39 -0.83 22.72
C LYS A 348 8.51 0.00 23.66
N PRO A 349 9.07 0.63 24.70
CA PRO A 349 8.33 1.51 25.60
C PRO A 349 7.73 2.70 24.87
N ALA A 350 6.62 3.20 25.38
CA ALA A 350 6.03 4.47 24.95
C ALA A 350 6.91 5.69 25.26
#